data_AF-A0A6A4PKP3-F1
#
_entry.id   AF-A0A6A4PKP3-F1
#
_cell.length_a   1.000
_cell.length_b   1.000
_cell.length_c   1.000
_cell.angle_alpha   90.00
_cell.angle_beta   90.00
_cell.angle_gamma   90.00
#
_symmetry.space_group_name_H-M   'P 1'
#
loop_
_entity.id
_entity.type
_entity.pdbx_description
1 polymer ?
#
loop_
_entity_poly.entity_id
_entity_poly.type
_entity_poly.pdbx_seq_one_letter_code
_entity_poly.pdbx_strand_id
1 'polypeptide(L)'
;MGGGEEEFIEADNAEAIITTIEHKSHKIESLLKQYKPVEALKTALEGTQAMTGDERCKSAHWLVVHRAIMAIKDVDGVLSSLDPEYYDILMK
;
A
#
# COMPACT_ATOMS: atom_id res chain seq x y z
N MET A 1 30.06 20.85 7.33
CA MET A 1 29.26 19.80 7.97
C MET A 1 27.85 20.34 8.08
N GLY A 2 26.90 19.84 7.28
CA GLY A 2 25.56 20.40 7.20
C GLY A 2 24.61 19.46 6.46
N GLY A 3 24.59 18.18 6.86
CA GLY A 3 23.72 17.15 6.27
C GLY A 3 22.93 16.35 7.31
N GLY A 4 23.00 16.71 8.59
CA GLY A 4 22.44 15.90 9.67
C GLY A 4 20.97 16.17 10.04
N GLU A 5 20.38 17.29 9.59
CA GLU A 5 19.01 17.66 9.98
C GLU A 5 17.98 17.26 8.91
N GLU A 6 18.29 17.41 7.62
CA GLU A 6 17.40 17.00 6.52
C GLU A 6 17.28 15.47 6.39
N GLU A 7 18.38 14.74 6.52
CA GLU A 7 18.41 13.27 6.47
C GLU A 7 17.65 12.64 7.66
N PHE A 8 17.67 13.30 8.82
CA PHE A 8 16.95 12.85 10.01
C PHE A 8 15.44 13.10 9.90
N ILE A 9 15.02 14.22 9.31
CA ILE A 9 13.60 14.53 9.05
C ILE A 9 13.03 13.60 7.96
N GLU A 10 13.79 13.31 6.90
CA GLU A 10 13.38 12.33 5.89
C GLU A 10 13.29 10.91 6.44
N ALA A 11 14.22 10.50 7.31
CA ALA A 11 14.19 9.20 7.97
C ALA A 11 13.00 9.06 8.93
N ASP A 12 12.72 10.08 9.77
CA ASP A 12 11.60 10.06 10.71
C ASP A 12 10.24 10.02 9.97
N ASN A 13 10.16 10.71 8.83
CA ASN A 13 9.00 10.64 7.93
C ASN A 13 8.87 9.24 7.28
N ALA A 14 9.98 8.62 6.88
CA ALA A 14 9.98 7.25 6.35
C ALA A 14 9.54 6.22 7.39
N GLU A 15 9.99 6.33 8.65
CA GLU A 15 9.59 5.45 9.76
C GLU A 15 8.08 5.55 10.05
N ALA A 16 7.54 6.78 10.04
CA ALA A 16 6.10 7.03 10.19
C ALA A 16 5.29 6.44 9.03
N ILE A 17 5.82 6.52 7.81
CA ILE A 17 5.21 5.91 6.62
C ILE A 17 5.25 4.38 6.70
N ILE A 18 6.38 3.79 7.09
CA ILE A 18 6.50 2.34 7.29
C ILE A 18 5.51 1.85 8.33
N THR A 19 5.43 2.53 9.47
CA THR A 19 4.44 2.22 10.52
C THR A 19 3.02 2.27 9.98
N THR A 20 2.70 3.27 9.15
CA THR A 20 1.39 3.40 8.49
C THR A 20 1.13 2.24 7.52
N ILE A 21 2.13 1.82 6.75
CA ILE A 21 2.04 0.67 5.83
C ILE A 21 1.78 -0.63 6.61
N GLU A 22 2.44 -0.83 7.75
CA GLU A 22 2.22 -2.00 8.61
C GLU A 22 0.79 -2.04 9.17
N HIS A 23 0.30 -0.92 9.72
CA HIS A 23 -1.09 -0.83 10.19
C HIS A 23 -2.10 -1.12 9.06
N LYS A 24 -1.82 -0.63 7.85
CA LYS A 24 -2.63 -0.91 6.66
C LYS A 24 -2.60 -2.38 6.28
N SER A 25 -1.43 -3.01 6.35
CA SER A 25 -1.26 -4.46 6.11
C SER A 25 -2.15 -5.28 7.04
N HIS A 26 -2.19 -4.96 8.33
CA HIS A 26 -3.07 -5.63 9.29
C HIS A 26 -4.56 -5.44 8.97
N LYS A 27 -4.96 -4.25 8.52
CA LYS A 27 -6.34 -3.98 8.09
C LYS A 27 -6.71 -4.82 6.86
N ILE A 28 -5.82 -4.92 5.88
CA ILE A 28 -6.00 -5.73 4.67
C ILE A 28 -6.18 -7.21 5.04
N GLU A 29 -5.33 -7.75 5.91
CA GLU A 29 -5.47 -9.12 6.39
C GLU A 29 -6.82 -9.38 7.07
N SER A 30 -7.30 -8.42 7.87
CA SER A 30 -8.62 -8.50 8.51
C SER A 30 -9.76 -8.52 7.48
N LEU A 31 -9.68 -7.68 6.44
CA LEU A 31 -10.67 -7.63 5.36
C LEU A 31 -10.68 -8.92 4.54
N LEU A 32 -9.51 -9.48 4.23
CA LEU A 32 -9.40 -10.75 3.52
C LEU A 32 -10.00 -11.91 4.33
N LYS A 33 -9.79 -11.94 5.65
CA LYS A 33 -10.43 -12.93 6.56
C LYS A 33 -11.94 -12.79 6.62
N GLN A 34 -12.46 -11.58 6.42
CA GLN A 34 -13.90 -11.30 6.35
C GLN A 34 -14.49 -11.51 4.95
N TYR A 35 -13.74 -12.09 4.00
CA TYR A 35 -14.17 -12.28 2.60
C TYR A 35 -14.57 -10.96 1.92
N LYS A 36 -13.85 -9.88 2.21
CA LYS A 36 -14.02 -8.56 1.60
C LYS A 36 -12.81 -8.20 0.71
N PRO A 37 -12.55 -8.97 -0.37
CA PRO A 37 -11.33 -8.82 -1.17
C PRO A 37 -11.27 -7.49 -1.93
N VAL A 38 -12.41 -6.96 -2.38
CA VAL A 38 -12.48 -5.65 -3.06
C VAL A 38 -12.06 -4.53 -2.12
N GLU A 39 -12.61 -4.50 -0.90
CA GLU A 39 -12.27 -3.50 0.12
C GLU A 39 -10.80 -3.64 0.57
N ALA A 40 -10.30 -4.88 0.67
CA ALA A 40 -8.90 -5.16 0.98
C ALA A 40 -7.96 -4.59 -0.09
N LEU A 41 -8.29 -4.80 -1.37
CA LEU A 41 -7.49 -4.29 -2.48
C LEU A 41 -7.55 -2.76 -2.57
N LYS A 42 -8.73 -2.15 -2.41
CA LYS A 42 -8.85 -0.67 -2.33
C LYS A 42 -7.99 -0.11 -1.21
N THR A 43 -8.07 -0.70 -0.01
CA THR A 43 -7.23 -0.32 1.13
C THR A 43 -5.73 -0.48 0.83
N ALA A 44 -5.33 -1.50 0.08
CA ALA A 44 -3.93 -1.68 -0.32
C ALA A 44 -3.46 -0.56 -1.26
N LEU A 45 -4.31 -0.16 -2.21
CA LEU A 45 -4.02 0.84 -3.24
C LEU A 45 -4.19 2.29 -2.76
N GLU A 46 -4.88 2.50 -1.65
CA GLU A 46 -4.94 3.80 -0.98
C GLU A 46 -3.55 4.27 -0.55
N GLY A 47 -3.27 5.56 -0.77
CA GLY A 47 -2.02 6.21 -0.36
C GLY A 47 -0.84 6.02 -1.32
N THR A 48 -0.98 5.26 -2.41
CA THR A 48 0.08 5.06 -3.42
C THR A 48 0.59 6.39 -3.99
N GLN A 49 -0.29 7.38 -4.15
CA GLN A 49 0.04 8.72 -4.65
C GLN A 49 0.65 9.66 -3.60
N ALA A 50 0.47 9.37 -2.31
CA ALA A 50 0.96 10.20 -1.21
C ALA A 50 2.32 9.75 -0.69
N MET A 51 2.91 8.69 -1.25
CA MET A 51 4.20 8.19 -0.82
C MET A 51 5.33 9.13 -1.23
N THR A 52 6.21 9.40 -0.27
CA THR A 52 7.41 10.24 -0.44
C THR A 52 8.34 9.67 -1.52
N GLY A 53 9.36 10.44 -1.89
CA GLY A 53 10.38 10.01 -2.85
C GLY A 53 11.12 8.72 -2.46
N ASP A 54 11.05 8.30 -1.19
CA ASP A 54 11.79 7.16 -0.63
C ASP A 54 11.37 5.82 -1.26
N GLU A 55 12.34 5.14 -1.87
CA GLU A 55 12.14 3.86 -2.55
C GLU A 55 11.79 2.71 -1.61
N ARG A 56 12.25 2.74 -0.34
CA ARG A 56 11.94 1.71 0.66
C ARG A 56 10.48 1.75 1.02
N CYS A 57 9.94 2.96 1.18
CA CYS A 57 8.52 3.16 1.43
C CYS A 57 7.72 2.62 0.23
N LYS A 58 8.04 3.05 -1.00
CA LYS A 58 7.37 2.55 -2.23
C LYS A 58 7.40 1.01 -2.31
N SER A 59 8.57 0.42 -2.07
CA SER A 59 8.76 -1.03 -2.10
C SER A 59 7.90 -1.74 -1.04
N ALA A 60 7.85 -1.22 0.19
CA ALA A 60 7.06 -1.78 1.28
C ALA A 60 5.55 -1.73 0.96
N HIS A 61 5.07 -0.62 0.39
CA HIS A 61 3.67 -0.49 -0.03
C HIS A 61 3.32 -1.48 -1.16
N TRP A 62 4.14 -1.56 -2.21
CA TRP A 62 3.90 -2.49 -3.31
C TRP A 62 3.97 -3.95 -2.87
N LEU A 63 4.81 -4.28 -1.88
CA LEU A 63 4.83 -5.61 -1.28
C LEU A 63 3.48 -5.96 -0.64
N VAL A 64 2.86 -5.01 0.06
CA VAL A 64 1.53 -5.20 0.67
C VAL A 64 0.45 -5.37 -0.41
N VAL A 65 0.47 -4.56 -1.48
CA VAL A 65 -0.45 -4.71 -2.62
C VAL A 65 -0.30 -6.08 -3.28
N HIS A 66 0.93 -6.51 -3.56
CA HIS A 66 1.21 -7.82 -4.15
C HIS A 66 0.70 -8.97 -3.27
N ARG A 67 0.92 -8.90 -1.95
CA ARG A 67 0.39 -9.90 -1.00
C ARG A 67 -1.14 -9.93 -0.98
N ALA A 68 -1.80 -8.76 -1.03
CA ALA A 68 -3.25 -8.68 -1.08
C ALA A 68 -3.81 -9.38 -2.32
N ILE A 69 -3.22 -9.10 -3.49
CA ILE A 69 -3.60 -9.73 -4.77
C ILE A 69 -3.42 -11.25 -4.70
N MET A 70 -2.26 -11.73 -4.23
CA MET A 70 -1.98 -13.16 -4.10
C MET A 70 -2.93 -13.89 -3.14
N ALA A 71 -3.50 -13.19 -2.16
CA ALA A 71 -4.45 -13.76 -1.22
C ALA A 71 -5.89 -13.83 -1.77
N ILE A 72 -6.17 -13.12 -2.87
CA ILE A 72 -7.49 -13.09 -3.52
C ILE A 72 -7.62 -14.31 -4.44
N LYS A 73 -8.72 -15.07 -4.30
CA LYS A 73 -8.97 -16.28 -5.10
C LYS A 73 -9.53 -15.98 -6.50
N ASP A 74 -10.44 -15.01 -6.58
CA ASP A 74 -11.07 -14.57 -7.82
C ASP A 74 -10.59 -13.16 -8.16
N VAL A 75 -9.35 -13.09 -8.65
CA VAL A 75 -8.71 -11.81 -8.96
C VAL A 75 -9.45 -11.10 -10.09
N ASP A 76 -9.85 -11.84 -11.14
CA ASP A 76 -10.56 -11.26 -12.29
C ASP A 76 -11.92 -10.68 -11.90
N GLY A 77 -12.68 -11.35 -11.03
CA GLY A 77 -13.95 -10.84 -10.51
C GLY A 77 -13.78 -9.62 -9.62
N VAL A 78 -12.73 -9.60 -8.79
CA VAL A 78 -12.40 -8.45 -7.92
C VAL A 78 -11.93 -7.25 -8.74
N LEU A 79 -11.05 -7.48 -9.71
CA LEU A 79 -10.61 -6.45 -10.65
C LEU A 79 -11.82 -5.91 -11.41
N SER A 80 -12.71 -6.75 -11.94
CA SER A 80 -13.93 -6.29 -12.64
C SER A 80 -14.86 -5.43 -11.77
N SER A 81 -14.77 -5.56 -10.45
CA SER A 81 -15.57 -4.80 -9.47
C SER A 81 -14.85 -3.56 -8.92
N LEU A 82 -13.61 -3.33 -9.34
CA LEU A 82 -12.79 -2.21 -8.89
C LEU A 82 -13.14 -0.94 -9.68
N ASP A 83 -13.11 0.22 -9.02
CA ASP A 83 -13.31 1.48 -9.74
C ASP A 83 -12.12 1.74 -10.68
N PRO A 84 -12.33 2.37 -11.85
CA PRO A 84 -11.28 2.59 -12.85
C PRO A 84 -10.05 3.34 -12.31
N GLU A 85 -10.22 4.23 -11.34
CA GLU A 85 -9.12 4.95 -10.70
C GLU A 85 -8.11 4.02 -10.02
N TYR A 86 -8.57 2.93 -9.41
CA TYR A 86 -7.69 1.95 -8.77
C TYR A 86 -6.97 1.06 -9.80
N TYR A 87 -7.54 0.89 -11.00
CA TYR A 87 -6.85 0.23 -12.12
C TYR A 87 -5.68 1.07 -12.63
N ASP A 88 -5.87 2.38 -12.77
CA ASP A 88 -4.80 3.29 -13.20
C ASP A 88 -3.63 3.30 -12.22
N ILE A 89 -3.89 3.07 -10.93
CA ILE A 89 -2.85 2.88 -9.91
C ILE A 89 -2.15 1.54 -10.11
N LEU A 90 -2.88 0.44 -10.33
CA LEU A 90 -2.29 -0.90 -10.53
C LEU A 90 -1.43 -1.03 -11.80
N MET A 91 -1.80 -0.31 -12.87
CA MET A 91 -1.15 -0.41 -14.18
C MET A 91 0.01 0.58 -14.37
N LYS A 92 0.38 1.32 -13.31
CA LYS A 92 1.48 2.29 -13.27
C LYS A 92 2.73 1.71 -12.64
#